data_AF-A0A533VM87-F1
#
_entry.id   AF-A0A533VM87-F1
#
_cell.length_a   1.000
_cell.length_b   1.000
_cell.length_c   1.000
_cell.angle_alpha   90.00
_cell.angle_beta   90.00
_cell.angle_gamma   90.00
#
_symmetry.space_group_name_H-M   'P 1'
#
loop_
_entity.id
_entity.type
_entity.pdbx_description
1 polymer ?
#
loop_
_entity_poly.entity_id
_entity_poly.type
_entity_poly.pdbx_seq_one_letter_code
_entity_poly.pdbx_strand_id
1 'polypeptide(L)'
;GAGLGVGYAVGGAMAQGMAQGQMTACPNCGTLIPPNSKFCPNCGTQQTATAAAQPAKPGRSTKFCPNCGKSVGASQKFCPNCGQKL
;
A
#
# COMPACT_ATOMS: atom_id res chain seq x y z
N GLY A 1 7.19 52.75 -30.35
CA GLY A 1 6.20 51.66 -30.27
C GLY A 1 6.30 51.02 -28.91
N ALA A 2 5.23 51.08 -28.12
CA ALA A 2 5.14 50.45 -26.82
C ALA A 2 4.96 48.93 -27.02
N GLY A 3 5.94 48.14 -26.59
CA GLY A 3 5.85 46.67 -26.50
C GLY A 3 5.41 46.28 -25.11
N LEU A 4 4.13 45.97 -24.96
CA LEU A 4 3.48 45.54 -23.73
C LEU A 4 3.80 44.07 -23.43
N GLY A 5 4.03 43.76 -22.15
CA GLY A 5 3.60 42.48 -21.56
C GLY A 5 4.67 41.42 -21.41
N VAL A 6 5.57 41.59 -20.42
CA VAL A 6 6.23 40.46 -19.77
C VAL A 6 5.17 39.65 -19.01
N GLY A 7 4.58 38.69 -19.73
CA GLY A 7 3.56 37.80 -19.22
C GLY A 7 4.12 36.87 -18.15
N TYR A 8 3.65 37.09 -16.93
CA TYR A 8 3.24 36.08 -15.96
C TYR A 8 4.18 34.89 -15.73
N ALA A 9 4.84 34.94 -14.58
CA ALA A 9 5.34 33.80 -13.84
C ALA A 9 4.30 32.66 -13.79
N VAL A 10 4.52 31.57 -14.53
CA VAL A 10 3.98 30.26 -14.16
C VAL A 10 4.89 29.17 -14.72
N GLY A 11 5.28 28.24 -13.86
CA GLY A 11 6.21 27.16 -14.20
C GLY A 11 6.86 26.49 -13.00
N GLY A 12 6.59 26.97 -11.78
CA GLY A 12 6.81 26.19 -10.57
C GLY A 12 5.80 25.02 -10.50
N ALA A 13 6.34 23.79 -10.51
CA ALA A 13 5.72 22.60 -9.91
C ALA A 13 4.47 21.97 -10.55
N MET A 14 4.57 21.44 -11.77
CA MET A 14 3.52 20.56 -12.34
C MET A 14 4.00 19.23 -12.94
N ALA A 15 4.96 18.57 -12.28
CA ALA A 15 5.39 17.22 -12.67
C ALA A 15 5.34 16.17 -11.54
N GLN A 16 4.69 16.47 -10.42
CA GLN A 16 4.47 15.51 -9.34
C GLN A 16 3.06 14.93 -9.46
N GLY A 17 2.87 14.02 -10.43
CA GLY A 17 1.53 13.44 -10.68
C GLY A 17 1.50 12.25 -11.62
N MET A 18 2.63 11.60 -11.89
CA MET A 18 2.63 10.34 -12.64
C MET A 18 2.26 9.23 -11.67
N ALA A 19 1.00 8.81 -11.74
CA ALA A 19 0.42 7.69 -11.02
C ALA A 19 1.36 6.47 -11.10
N GLN A 20 1.99 6.17 -9.97
CA GLN A 20 2.70 4.93 -9.74
C GLN A 20 1.63 3.84 -9.80
N GLY A 21 1.54 3.13 -10.93
CA GLY A 21 0.68 1.97 -11.09
C GLY A 21 1.12 0.89 -10.10
N GLN A 22 0.58 0.92 -8.89
CA GLN A 22 0.82 -0.06 -7.84
C GLN A 22 0.22 -1.40 -8.29
N MET A 23 1.02 -2.24 -8.93
CA MET A 23 0.61 -3.60 -9.26
C MET A 23 0.41 -4.38 -7.96
N THR A 24 -0.75 -4.99 -7.79
CA THR A 24 -1.06 -5.80 -6.61
C THR A 24 -1.03 -7.28 -6.99
N ALA A 25 -0.59 -8.15 -6.08
CA ALA A 25 -0.62 -9.58 -6.31
C ALA A 25 -2.04 -10.11 -6.07
N CYS A 26 -2.55 -10.93 -6.99
CA CYS A 26 -3.84 -11.57 -6.82
C CYS A 26 -3.81 -12.50 -5.58
N PRO A 27 -4.74 -12.38 -4.63
CA PRO A 27 -4.76 -13.19 -3.42
C PRO A 27 -5.06 -14.68 -3.68
N ASN A 28 -5.53 -15.03 -4.88
CA ASN A 28 -5.89 -16.40 -5.23
C ASN A 28 -4.76 -17.14 -5.98
N CYS A 29 -4.10 -16.50 -6.96
CA CYS A 29 -3.07 -17.14 -7.79
C CYS A 29 -1.68 -16.49 -7.68
N GLY A 30 -1.56 -15.34 -7.02
CA GLY A 30 -0.29 -14.61 -6.87
C GLY A 30 0.15 -13.81 -8.11
N THR A 31 -0.60 -13.83 -9.22
CA THR A 31 -0.24 -13.05 -10.40
C THR A 31 -0.32 -11.56 -10.13
N LEU A 32 0.59 -10.77 -10.71
CA LEU A 32 0.57 -9.31 -10.60
C LEU A 32 -0.54 -8.75 -11.49
N ILE A 33 -1.42 -7.97 -10.89
CA ILE A 33 -2.57 -7.36 -11.55
C ILE A 33 -2.62 -5.85 -11.30
N PRO A 34 -3.22 -5.08 -12.23
CA PRO A 34 -3.49 -3.67 -12.01
C PRO A 34 -4.42 -3.45 -10.81
N PRO A 35 -4.23 -2.39 -10.01
CA PRO A 35 -5.05 -2.10 -8.82
C PRO A 35 -6.48 -1.68 -9.18
N ASN A 36 -6.72 -1.29 -10.44
CA ASN A 36 -8.02 -0.93 -11.01
C ASN A 36 -8.72 -2.11 -11.70
N SER A 37 -8.09 -3.29 -11.79
CA SER A 37 -8.72 -4.47 -12.38
C SER A 37 -9.80 -5.03 -11.46
N LYS A 38 -11.00 -5.26 -12.00
CA LYS A 38 -12.15 -5.86 -11.28
C LYS A 38 -12.03 -7.37 -11.13
N PHE A 39 -11.24 -8.02 -11.99
CA PHE A 39 -11.04 -9.46 -12.02
C PHE A 39 -9.58 -9.77 -12.34
N CYS A 40 -9.07 -10.88 -11.83
CA CYS A 40 -7.76 -11.38 -12.18
C CYS A 40 -7.78 -12.00 -13.60
N PRO A 41 -6.92 -11.56 -14.53
CA PRO A 41 -6.88 -12.10 -15.89
C PRO A 41 -6.34 -13.53 -15.98
N ASN A 42 -5.67 -14.01 -14.92
CA ASN A 42 -5.09 -15.35 -14.91
C ASN A 42 -6.04 -16.41 -14.32
N CYS A 43 -6.72 -16.10 -13.21
CA CYS A 43 -7.56 -17.06 -12.49
C CYS A 43 -9.05 -16.68 -12.43
N GLY A 44 -9.44 -15.49 -12.92
CA GLY A 44 -10.84 -15.03 -12.91
C GLY A 44 -11.36 -14.53 -11.55
N THR A 45 -10.54 -14.56 -10.49
CA THR A 45 -10.97 -14.11 -9.14
C THR A 45 -11.34 -12.63 -9.14
N GLN A 46 -12.53 -12.29 -8.63
CA GLN A 46 -12.96 -10.91 -8.40
C GLN A 46 -12.01 -10.18 -7.46
N GLN A 47 -11.56 -9.01 -7.88
CA GLN A 47 -10.69 -8.13 -7.13
C GLN A 47 -11.57 -6.98 -6.65
N THR A 48 -11.90 -6.99 -5.37
CA THR A 48 -12.55 -5.84 -4.74
C THR A 48 -11.55 -4.71 -4.75
N ALA A 49 -11.82 -3.68 -5.57
CA ALA A 49 -11.01 -2.48 -5.70
C ALA A 49 -11.07 -1.63 -4.41
N THR A 50 -10.53 -2.17 -3.33
CA THR A 50 -10.20 -1.50 -2.07
C THR A 50 -8.72 -1.76 -1.83
N ALA A 51 -7.90 -1.21 -2.72
CA ALA A 51 -6.49 -0.96 -2.46
C ALA A 51 -6.19 0.53 -2.66
N ALA A 52 -7.13 1.39 -2.25
CA ALA A 52 -6.76 2.70 -1.76
C ALA A 52 -6.24 2.51 -0.33
N ALA A 53 -4.93 2.70 -0.18
CA ALA A 53 -4.21 2.83 1.09
C ALA A 53 -4.29 1.62 2.06
N GLN A 54 -3.21 0.86 2.11
CA GLN A 54 -2.40 0.99 3.33
C GLN A 54 -0.97 1.32 2.91
N PRO A 55 -0.42 2.49 3.27
CA PRO A 55 1.02 2.65 3.28
C PRO A 55 1.56 1.52 4.16
N ALA A 56 2.60 0.84 3.70
CA ALA A 56 3.37 -0.07 4.54
C ALA A 56 3.63 0.66 5.87
N LYS A 57 2.96 0.23 6.95
CA LYS A 57 3.10 0.87 8.25
C LYS A 57 4.58 0.79 8.63
N PRO A 58 5.33 1.90 8.67
CA PRO A 58 6.70 1.87 9.13
C PRO A 58 6.65 1.57 10.63
N GLY A 59 7.33 0.51 11.07
CA GLY A 59 7.56 0.26 12.50
C GLY A 59 6.53 -0.61 13.22
N ARG A 60 6.15 -1.76 12.66
CA ARG A 60 5.60 -2.83 13.51
C ARG A 60 6.77 -3.62 14.10
N SER A 61 7.43 -3.06 15.12
CA SER A 61 8.34 -3.82 15.97
C SER A 61 7.63 -5.12 16.36
N THR A 62 8.18 -6.24 15.94
CA THR A 62 7.60 -7.56 16.18
C THR A 62 8.42 -8.21 17.26
N LYS A 63 7.77 -8.65 18.33
CA LYS A 63 8.40 -9.38 19.44
C LYS A 63 8.02 -10.85 19.36
N PHE A 64 8.91 -11.73 19.76
CA PHE A 64 8.62 -13.15 19.82
C PHE A 64 7.89 -13.49 21.12
N CYS A 65 6.87 -14.34 21.03
CA CYS A 65 6.19 -14.83 22.22
C CYS A 65 7.15 -15.77 22.99
N PRO A 66 7.41 -15.55 24.29
CA PRO A 66 8.33 -16.38 25.06
C PRO A 66 7.80 -17.80 25.32
N ASN A 67 6.50 -18.04 25.12
CA ASN A 67 5.89 -19.34 25.34
C ASN A 67 5.84 -20.22 24.08
N CYS A 68 5.52 -19.64 22.91
CA CYS A 68 5.37 -20.41 21.67
C CYS A 68 6.37 -20.05 20.56
N GLY A 69 7.22 -19.04 20.79
CA GLY A 69 8.26 -18.61 19.84
C GLY A 69 7.73 -17.89 18.59
N LYS A 70 6.42 -17.73 18.42
CA LYS A 70 5.85 -17.05 17.24
C LYS A 70 5.98 -15.53 17.33
N SER A 71 6.08 -14.91 16.17
CA SER A 71 6.11 -13.45 15.99
C SER A 71 4.77 -12.83 16.36
N VAL A 72 4.80 -11.81 17.21
CA VAL A 72 3.63 -11.04 17.62
C VAL A 72 3.93 -9.54 17.52
N GLY A 73 2.94 -8.75 17.07
CA GLY A 73 3.11 -7.30 16.98
C GLY A 73 3.36 -6.67 18.35
N ALA A 74 4.24 -5.67 18.44
CA ALA A 74 4.61 -5.02 19.70
C ALA A 74 3.43 -4.41 20.48
N SER A 75 2.32 -4.09 19.80
CA SER A 75 1.13 -3.52 20.45
C SER A 75 0.15 -4.57 21.00
N GLN A 76 0.44 -5.88 20.85
CA GLN A 76 -0.46 -6.95 21.27
C GLN A 76 -0.23 -7.32 22.74
N LYS A 77 -1.31 -7.28 23.53
CA LYS A 77 -1.35 -7.63 24.97
C LYS A 77 -1.39 -9.15 25.21
N PHE A 78 -1.80 -9.91 24.20
CA PHE A 78 -1.91 -11.36 24.23
C PHE A 78 -1.40 -11.95 22.92
N CYS A 79 -0.81 -13.13 22.98
CA CYS A 79 -0.34 -13.86 21.83
C CYS A 79 -1.53 -14.46 21.07
N PRO A 80 -1.78 -14.07 19.82
CA PRO A 80 -2.90 -14.61 19.03
C PRO A 80 -2.73 -16.08 18.65
N ASN A 81 -1.54 -16.65 18.89
CA ASN A 81 -1.25 -18.05 18.53
C ASN A 81 -1.40 -19.03 19.70
N CYS A 82 -1.21 -18.59 20.94
CA CYS A 82 -1.28 -19.48 22.12
C CYS A 82 -2.04 -18.90 23.32
N GLY A 83 -2.55 -17.66 23.22
CA GLY A 83 -3.28 -17.00 24.31
C GLY A 83 -2.43 -16.42 25.44
N GLN A 84 -1.11 -16.64 25.42
CA GLN A 84 -0.20 -16.15 26.47
C GLN A 84 -0.19 -14.62 26.54
N LYS A 85 -0.17 -14.05 27.75
CA LYS A 85 -0.05 -12.59 27.95
C LYS A 85 1.37 -12.11 27.58
N LEU A 86 1.46 -11.01 26.84
CA LEU A 86 2.68 -10.49 26.21
C LEU A 86 3.17 -9.19 26.85
#